data_AF-A0A3A5IAJ2-F1
#
_entry.id   AF-A0A3A5IAJ2-F1
#
_cell.length_a   1.000
_cell.length_b   1.000
_cell.length_c   1.000
_cell.angle_alpha   90.00
_cell.angle_beta   90.00
_cell.angle_gamma   90.00
#
_symmetry.space_group_name_H-M   'P 1'
#
loop_
_entity.id
_entity.type
_entity.pdbx_description
1 polymer ?
#
loop_
_entity_poly.entity_id
_entity_poly.type
_entity_poly.pdbx_seq_one_letter_code
_entity_poly.pdbx_strand_id
1 'polypeptide(L)' 'MVQSKNNEDNDQITNTAGAFQSDGRDIEFSQELADKDDLVAQQRSKAADQRAKARKNNTQ' A
#
# COMPACT_ATOMS: atom_id res chain seq x y z
N MET A 1 27.26 -31.98 -26.57
CA MET A 1 25.95 -31.65 -27.17
C MET A 1 24.91 -32.33 -26.30
N VAL A 2 24.05 -31.66 -25.52
CA VAL A 2 23.28 -30.44 -25.79
C VAL A 2 23.15 -29.62 -24.50
N GLN A 3 23.50 -28.33 -24.57
CA GLN A 3 23.09 -27.29 -23.62
C GLN A 3 21.70 -26.79 -24.02
N SER A 4 20.84 -26.42 -23.07
CA SER A 4 20.07 -25.15 -23.01
C SER A 4 18.87 -25.28 -22.06
N LYS A 5 18.88 -24.55 -20.92
CA LYS A 5 18.27 -23.23 -20.67
C LYS A 5 16.78 -23.32 -20.38
N ASN A 6 16.42 -23.36 -19.10
CA ASN A 6 15.11 -22.90 -18.64
C ASN A 6 15.35 -21.61 -17.87
N ASN A 7 14.76 -20.53 -18.41
CA ASN A 7 14.90 -19.15 -17.97
C ASN A 7 14.70 -18.99 -16.46
N GLU A 8 15.74 -18.51 -15.77
CA GLU A 8 15.56 -17.69 -14.57
C GLU A 8 15.16 -16.30 -15.02
N ASP A 9 13.89 -16.14 -15.42
CA ASP A 9 13.28 -14.83 -15.54
C ASP A 9 13.22 -14.26 -14.12
N ASN A 10 14.31 -13.55 -13.80
CA ASN A 10 14.44 -12.68 -12.65
C ASN A 10 13.31 -11.66 -12.74
N ASP A 11 12.16 -12.01 -12.19
CA ASP A 11 11.19 -11.04 -11.69
C ASP A 11 11.95 -10.23 -10.65
N GLN A 12 12.62 -9.17 -11.11
CA GLN A 12 13.12 -8.10 -10.27
C GLN A 12 11.89 -7.46 -9.62
N ILE A 13 11.43 -8.06 -8.53
CA ILE A 13 10.52 -7.45 -7.58
C ILE A 13 11.32 -6.31 -6.97
N THR A 14 11.35 -5.17 -7.66
CA THR A 14 11.94 -3.94 -7.15
C THR A 14 11.10 -3.55 -5.95
N ASN A 15 11.59 -3.89 -4.76
CA ASN A 15 11.01 -3.43 -3.51
C ASN A 15 11.22 -1.91 -3.45
N THR A 16 10.29 -1.15 -4.04
CA THR A 16 10.26 0.32 -4.08
C THR A 16 9.92 0.94 -2.73
N ALA A 17 10.16 0.20 -1.63
CA ALA A 17 9.95 0.64 -0.25
C ALA A 17 10.75 1.91 0.11
N GLY A 18 11.81 2.23 -0.65
CA GLY A 18 12.58 3.46 -0.50
C GLY A 18 12.13 4.65 -1.35
N ALA A 19 11.22 4.47 -2.32
CA ALA A 19 10.80 5.53 -3.24
C ALA A 19 9.77 6.49 -2.63
N PHE A 20 9.15 6.11 -1.51
CA PHE A 20 8.08 6.87 -0.84
C PHE A 20 8.54 7.48 0.49
N GLN A 21 9.81 7.92 0.57
CA GLN A 21 10.26 8.70 1.71
C GLN A 21 9.49 10.02 1.76
N SER A 22 8.64 10.20 2.76
CA SER A 22 7.99 11.48 3.00
C SER A 22 9.02 12.48 3.53
N ASP A 23 8.87 13.75 3.14
CA ASP A 23 9.71 14.85 3.63
C ASP A 23 9.37 15.27 5.08
N GLY A 24 8.44 14.55 5.71
CA GLY A 24 8.01 14.76 7.10
C GLY A 24 7.15 16.00 7.30
N ARG A 25 6.64 16.61 6.23
CA ARG A 25 5.72 17.76 6.35
C ARG A 25 4.30 17.28 6.60
N ASP A 26 3.69 17.77 7.67
CA ASP A 26 2.26 17.58 7.90
C ASP A 26 1.48 18.50 6.95
N ILE A 27 0.64 17.92 6.10
CA ILE A 27 -0.23 18.63 5.16
C ILE A 27 -1.67 18.30 5.50
N GLU A 28 -2.53 19.31 5.61
CA GLU A 28 -3.95 19.10 5.89
C GLU A 28 -4.72 18.57 4.67
N PHE A 29 -5.61 17.60 4.92
CA PHE A 29 -6.51 17.07 3.89
C PHE A 29 -7.47 18.17 3.39
N SER A 30 -7.51 18.34 2.06
CA SER A 30 -8.44 19.26 1.39
C SER A 30 -9.41 18.46 0.50
N GLN A 31 -10.69 18.45 0.86
CA GLN A 31 -11.70 17.66 0.13
C GLN A 31 -11.90 18.12 -1.32
N GLU A 32 -11.78 19.42 -1.58
CA GLU A 32 -11.94 19.98 -2.93
C GLU A 32 -10.78 19.65 -3.87
N LEU A 33 -9.61 19.33 -3.32
CA LEU A 33 -8.41 18.94 -4.05
C LEU A 33 -8.26 17.41 -4.16
N ALA A 34 -9.04 16.66 -3.39
CA ALA A 34 -8.98 15.20 -3.38
C ALA A 34 -9.54 14.65 -4.68
N ASP A 35 -8.76 13.78 -5.32
CA ASP A 35 -9.25 13.05 -6.48
C ASP A 35 -10.08 11.82 -6.05
N LYS A 36 -10.55 11.05 -7.03
CA LYS A 36 -11.36 9.86 -6.77
C LYS A 36 -10.57 8.80 -5.99
N ASP A 37 -9.28 8.69 -6.22
CA ASP A 37 -8.44 7.68 -5.60
C ASP A 37 -8.16 8.02 -4.14
N ASP A 38 -7.96 9.31 -3.84
CA ASP A 38 -7.85 9.82 -2.46
C ASP A 38 -9.08 9.48 -1.63
N LEU A 39 -10.27 9.68 -2.19
CA LEU A 39 -11.54 9.35 -1.52
C LEU A 39 -11.67 7.84 -1.27
N VAL A 40 -11.32 7.01 -2.26
CA VAL A 40 -11.35 5.55 -2.13
C VAL A 40 -10.33 5.07 -1.09
N ALA A 41 -9.13 5.64 -1.09
CA ALA A 41 -8.09 5.32 -0.11
C ALA A 41 -8.56 5.65 1.31
N GLN A 42 -9.17 6.81 1.52
CA GLN A 42 -9.72 7.19 2.82
C GLN A 42 -10.82 6.22 3.29
N GLN A 43 -11.73 5.82 2.40
CA GLN A 43 -12.79 4.85 2.72
C GLN A 43 -12.21 3.47 3.08
N ARG A 44 -11.22 2.99 2.31
CA ARG A 44 -10.53 1.72 2.58
C ARG A 44 -9.82 1.73 3.91
N SER A 45 -9.16 2.84 4.25
CA SER A 45 -8.48 3.03 5.54
C SER A 45 -9.48 2.92 6.70
N LYS A 46 -10.59 3.66 6.65
CA LYS A 46 -11.66 3.60 7.67
C LYS A 46 -12.21 2.17 7.84
N ALA A 47 -12.43 1.44 6.75
CA ALA A 47 -12.90 0.06 6.81
C ALA A 47 -11.86 -0.91 7.39
N ALA A 48 -10.56 -0.68 7.16
CA ALA A 48 -9.49 -1.45 7.79
C ALA A 48 -9.45 -1.20 9.30
N ASP A 49 -9.55 0.04 9.74
CA ASP A 49 -9.57 0.42 11.16
C ASP A 49 -10.75 -0.20 11.91
N GLN A 50 -11.95 -0.18 11.30
CA GLN A 50 -13.14 -0.83 11.86
C GLN A 50 -12.92 -2.34 12.03
N ARG A 51 -12.35 -3.00 11.02
CA ARG A 51 -12.01 -4.44 11.08
C ARG A 51 -10.99 -4.72 12.18
N ALA A 52 -9.95 -3.89 12.30
CA ALA A 52 -8.92 -4.04 13.33
C ALA A 52 -9.51 -3.86 14.74
N LYS A 53 -10.37 -2.84 14.93
CA LYS A 53 -11.08 -2.61 16.20
C LYS A 53 -11.99 -3.78 16.57
N ALA A 54 -12.75 -4.31 15.61
CA ALA A 54 -13.61 -5.48 15.84
C ALA A 54 -12.80 -6.71 16.27
N ARG A 55 -11.65 -6.97 15.65
CA ARG A 55 -10.74 -8.06 16.05
C ARG A 55 -10.18 -7.83 17.46
N LYS A 56 -9.75 -6.61 17.78
CA LYS A 56 -9.23 -6.27 19.12
C LYS A 56 -10.25 -6.57 20.21
N ASN A 57 -11.51 -6.20 20.00
CA ASN A 57 -12.59 -6.43 20.97
C ASN A 57 -12.95 -7.91 21.12
N ASN A 58 -12.78 -8.72 20.07
CA ASN A 58 -13.06 -10.17 20.11
C ASN A 58 -11.91 -11.00 20.68
N THR A 59 -10.73 -10.39 20.88
CA THR A 59 -9.54 -11.04 21.45
C THR A 59 -9.29 -10.62 22.91
N GLN A 60 -10.23 -9.88 23.51
CA GLN A 60 -10.26 -9.48 24.93
C GLN A 60 -11.26 -10.34 25.68
#